data_AF-A0A815G9I8-F1
#
_entry.id   AF-A0A815G9I8-F1
#
_cell.length_a   1.000
_cell.length_b   1.000
_cell.length_c   1.000
_cell.angle_alpha   90.00
_cell.angle_beta   90.00
_cell.angle_gamma   90.00
#
_symmetry.space_group_name_H-M   'P 1'
#
loop_
_entity.id
_entity.type
_entity.pdbx_description
1 polymer ?
#
loop_
_entity_poly.entity_id
_entity_poly.type
_entity_poly.pdbx_seq_one_letter_code
_entity_poly.pdbx_strand_id
1 'polypeptide(L)'
;MILQEQSTEADRLPIRSRDFYGLTLRDGLKFISSLILPLMLGIFTVVITIHQQNAVAKQRAEDRNATRLQRDQELVIAKNLSDANKELATAHKEQEKERYQNDILVAYIKEMGELLKDNGGSLTSNPVTTTPVRVKTLNIFRQVDPLR
;
A
#
# COMPACT_ATOMS: atom_id res chain seq x y z
N MET A 1 74.78 -62.08 -8.80
CA MET A 1 75.79 -61.07 -8.41
C MET A 1 75.20 -60.33 -7.20
N ILE A 2 75.14 -60.97 -6.03
CA ILE A 2 76.19 -61.14 -5.00
C ILE A 2 76.70 -59.79 -4.47
N LEU A 3 76.15 -59.46 -3.30
CA LEU A 3 76.74 -58.88 -2.08
C LEU A 3 77.65 -57.66 -2.21
N GLN A 4 77.23 -56.58 -1.54
CA GLN A 4 78.11 -55.98 -0.55
C GLN A 4 77.31 -55.40 0.62
N GLU A 5 77.38 -56.11 1.74
CA GLU A 5 77.12 -55.60 3.07
C GLU A 5 78.21 -54.59 3.46
N GLN A 6 77.83 -53.51 4.14
CA GLN A 6 78.67 -52.90 5.16
C GLN A 6 77.81 -52.60 6.40
N SER A 7 78.17 -53.29 7.48
CA SER A 7 77.92 -52.89 8.87
C SER A 7 78.59 -51.53 9.13
N THR A 8 78.29 -50.72 10.13
CA THR A 8 78.14 -50.96 11.57
C THR A 8 77.90 -49.55 12.14
N GLU A 9 76.95 -49.32 13.02
CA GLU A 9 77.21 -48.62 14.29
C GLU A 9 75.93 -48.60 15.11
N ALA A 10 76.00 -49.31 16.23
CA ALA A 10 75.11 -49.13 17.33
C ALA A 10 75.37 -47.74 17.91
N ASP A 11 74.33 -46.93 18.11
CA ASP A 11 74.34 -46.16 19.34
C ASP A 11 72.95 -45.91 19.91
N ARG A 12 72.90 -46.18 21.21
CA ARG A 12 71.72 -46.22 22.06
C ARG A 12 71.28 -44.80 22.33
N LEU A 13 70.10 -44.39 21.85
CA LEU A 13 69.46 -43.18 22.37
C LEU A 13 68.65 -43.53 23.62
N PRO A 14 69.00 -42.96 24.80
CA PRO A 14 68.35 -43.26 26.04
C PRO A 14 66.93 -42.66 26.08
N ILE A 15 65.96 -43.51 26.42
CA ILE A 15 64.65 -43.09 26.93
C ILE A 15 64.90 -42.35 28.24
N ARG A 16 64.99 -41.01 28.17
CA ARG A 16 65.12 -40.14 29.34
C ARG A 16 63.73 -39.66 29.74
N SER A 17 63.16 -40.39 30.69
CA SER A 17 62.01 -39.96 31.48
C SER A 17 62.36 -38.75 32.35
N ARG A 18 61.35 -37.89 32.55
CA ARG A 18 61.20 -36.86 33.60
C ARG A 18 62.09 -35.64 33.48
N ASP A 19 61.45 -34.51 33.12
CA ASP A 19 61.55 -33.22 33.81
C ASP A 19 60.25 -32.43 33.58
N PHE A 20 59.17 -32.86 34.23
CA PHE A 20 58.07 -31.95 34.57
C PHE A 20 58.57 -31.13 35.76
N TYR A 21 58.91 -29.85 35.54
CA TYR A 21 58.90 -28.70 36.47
C TYR A 21 59.91 -27.65 35.97
N GLY A 22 59.53 -27.00 34.88
CA GLY A 22 60.26 -25.85 34.31
C GLY A 22 59.30 -24.92 33.55
N LEU A 23 58.02 -24.89 33.93
CA LEU A 23 57.08 -23.88 33.44
C LEU A 23 57.49 -22.55 34.07
N THR A 24 58.36 -21.82 33.36
CA THR A 24 58.63 -20.43 33.64
C THR A 24 57.29 -19.69 33.72
N LEU A 25 57.05 -18.92 34.78
CA LEU A 25 55.89 -18.03 34.95
C LEU A 25 55.53 -17.26 33.65
N ARG A 26 56.56 -16.98 32.85
CA ARG A 26 56.48 -16.36 31.53
C ARG A 26 55.64 -17.14 30.51
N ASP A 27 55.70 -18.47 30.50
CA ASP A 27 54.92 -19.29 29.56
C ASP A 27 53.47 -19.43 29.99
N GLY A 28 53.21 -19.48 31.31
CA GLY A 28 51.86 -19.33 31.85
C GLY A 28 51.24 -17.98 31.50
N LEU A 29 52.02 -16.89 31.58
CA LEU A 29 51.58 -15.55 31.17
C LEU A 29 51.25 -15.48 29.68
N LYS A 30 52.07 -16.11 28.82
CA LYS A 30 51.81 -16.19 27.38
C LYS A 30 50.53 -16.97 27.08
N PHE A 31 50.30 -18.07 27.79
CA PHE A 31 49.08 -18.86 27.63
C PHE A 31 47.84 -18.05 28.01
N ILE A 32 47.86 -17.38 29.16
CA ILE A 32 46.77 -16.49 29.61
C ILE A 32 46.54 -15.35 28.61
N SER A 33 47.61 -14.71 28.13
CA SER A 33 47.54 -13.65 27.13
C SER A 33 46.95 -14.15 25.80
N SER A 34 47.29 -15.36 25.37
CA SER A 34 46.75 -15.98 24.16
C SER A 34 45.27 -16.38 24.28
N LEU A 35 44.80 -16.62 25.52
CA LEU A 35 43.42 -17.02 25.81
C LEU A 35 42.47 -15.81 25.97
N ILE A 36 42.97 -14.69 26.48
CA ILE A 36 42.18 -13.48 26.73
C ILE A 36 41.61 -12.89 25.44
N LEU A 37 42.41 -12.82 24.36
CA LEU A 37 41.98 -12.27 23.08
C LEU A 37 40.75 -12.99 22.48
N PRO A 38 40.77 -14.32 22.26
CA PRO A 38 39.61 -15.03 21.74
C PRO A 38 38.42 -15.01 22.69
N LEU A 39 38.64 -14.96 24.02
CA LEU A 39 37.57 -14.83 25.00
C LEU A 39 36.86 -13.47 24.90
N MET A 40 37.63 -12.38 24.81
CA MET A 40 37.09 -11.03 24.62
C MET A 40 36.35 -10.90 23.29
N LEU A 41 36.91 -11.47 22.22
CA LEU A 41 36.26 -11.49 20.91
C LEU A 41 34.92 -12.25 20.97
N GLY A 42 34.88 -13.39 21.66
CA GLY A 42 33.67 -14.18 21.85
C GLY A 42 32.58 -13.42 22.61
N ILE A 43 32.93 -12.81 23.76
CA ILE A 43 31.99 -12.02 24.56
C ILE A 43 31.46 -10.83 23.76
N PHE A 44 32.34 -10.10 23.06
CA PHE A 44 31.94 -8.95 22.24
C PHE A 44 30.99 -9.36 21.11
N THR A 45 31.26 -10.50 20.47
CA THR A 45 30.40 -11.05 19.41
C THR A 45 29.01 -11.39 19.94
N VAL A 46 28.91 -12.06 21.09
CA VAL A 46 27.62 -12.40 21.70
C VAL A 46 26.83 -11.14 22.06
N VAL A 47 27.48 -10.15 22.67
CA VAL A 47 26.84 -8.88 23.05
C VAL A 47 26.31 -8.13 21.83
N ILE A 48 27.11 -8.01 20.77
CA ILE A 48 26.67 -7.37 19.52
C ILE A 48 25.48 -8.12 18.92
N THR A 49 25.54 -9.45 18.89
CA THR A 49 24.48 -10.27 18.30
C THR A 49 23.16 -10.06 19.04
N ILE A 50 23.17 -10.04 20.37
CA ILE A 50 21.98 -9.77 21.19
C ILE A 50 21.46 -8.35 20.94
N HIS A 51 22.36 -7.37 20.89
CA HIS A 51 21.97 -5.97 20.64
C HIS A 51 21.32 -5.79 19.26
N GLN A 52 21.90 -6.40 18.22
CA GLN A 52 21.35 -6.40 16.87
C GLN A 52 19.98 -7.08 16.81
N GLN A 53 19.82 -8.24 17.47
CA GLN A 53 18.53 -8.93 17.53
C GLN A 53 17.45 -8.07 18.18
N ASN A 54 17.78 -7.40 19.28
CA ASN A 54 16.85 -6.51 19.98
C ASN A 54 16.48 -5.28 19.13
N ALA A 55 17.46 -4.66 18.47
CA ALA A 55 17.22 -3.52 17.58
C ALA A 55 16.32 -3.89 16.40
N VAL A 56 16.58 -5.03 15.75
CA VAL A 56 15.77 -5.55 14.65
C VAL A 56 14.36 -5.93 15.12
N ALA A 57 14.22 -6.54 16.29
CA ALA A 57 12.92 -6.88 16.86
C ALA A 57 12.08 -5.62 17.13
N LYS A 58 12.70 -4.58 17.69
CA LYS A 58 12.06 -3.28 17.93
C LYS A 58 11.64 -2.63 16.62
N GLN A 59 12.54 -2.56 15.63
CA GLN A 59 12.24 -1.98 14.33
C GLN A 59 11.09 -2.72 13.62
N ARG A 60 11.08 -4.06 13.65
CA ARG A 60 9.96 -4.85 13.09
C ARG A 60 8.64 -4.58 13.80
N ALA A 61 8.65 -4.30 15.10
CA ALA A 61 7.44 -3.95 15.83
C ALA A 61 6.93 -2.55 15.44
N GLU A 62 7.82 -1.58 15.29
CA GLU A 62 7.50 -0.23 14.83
C GLU A 62 6.98 -0.25 13.38
N ASP A 63 7.64 -0.97 12.48
CA ASP A 63 7.22 -1.12 11.08
C ASP A 63 5.83 -1.77 10.97
N ARG A 64 5.55 -2.78 11.79
CA ARG A 64 4.22 -3.41 11.84
C ARG A 64 3.13 -2.44 12.29
N ASN A 65 3.44 -1.60 13.29
CA ASN A 65 2.49 -0.61 13.78
C ASN A 65 2.28 0.51 12.76
N ALA A 66 3.34 0.99 12.11
CA ALA A 66 3.26 1.99 11.05
C ALA A 66 2.44 1.48 9.86
N THR A 67 2.66 0.23 9.45
CA THR A 67 1.89 -0.41 8.36
C THR A 67 0.41 -0.55 8.71
N ARG A 68 0.08 -0.87 9.97
CA ARG A 68 -1.32 -0.93 10.43
C ARG A 68 -1.98 0.45 10.38
N LEU A 69 -1.30 1.46 10.90
CA LEU A 69 -1.82 2.82 10.89
C LEU A 69 -2.04 3.34 9.46
N GLN A 70 -1.12 3.05 8.54
CA GLN A 70 -1.27 3.39 7.13
C GLN A 70 -2.49 2.71 6.50
N ARG A 71 -2.69 1.41 6.73
CA ARG A 71 -3.88 0.71 6.23
C ARG A 71 -5.18 1.27 6.78
N ASP A 72 -5.22 1.61 8.06
CA ASP A 72 -6.41 2.19 8.68
C ASP A 72 -6.72 3.57 8.08
N GLN A 73 -5.69 4.39 7.83
CA GLN A 73 -5.83 5.68 7.14
C GLN A 73 -6.32 5.50 5.70
N GLU A 74 -5.72 4.58 4.93
CA GLU A 74 -6.13 4.28 3.56
C GLU A 74 -7.59 3.82 3.49
N LEU A 75 -8.04 2.98 4.43
CA LEU A 75 -9.43 2.53 4.51
C LEU A 75 -10.39 3.70 4.76
N VAL A 76 -10.05 4.61 5.67
CA VAL A 76 -10.86 5.81 5.94
C VAL A 76 -10.92 6.72 4.71
N ILE A 77 -9.78 6.96 4.06
CA ILE A 77 -9.71 7.77 2.83
C ILE A 77 -10.55 7.13 1.72
N ALA A 78 -10.41 5.82 1.50
CA ALA A 78 -11.15 5.10 0.49
C ALA A 78 -12.67 5.15 0.72
N LYS A 79 -13.10 5.02 1.98
CA LYS A 79 -14.52 5.13 2.33
C LYS A 79 -15.05 6.54 2.06
N ASN A 80 -14.35 7.57 2.54
CA ASN A 80 -14.75 8.96 2.33
C ASN A 80 -14.84 9.31 0.84
N LEU A 81 -13.90 8.81 0.03
CA LEU A 81 -13.89 9.03 -1.41
C LEU A 81 -15.05 8.31 -2.11
N SER A 82 -15.36 7.08 -1.67
CA SER A 82 -16.53 6.34 -2.16
C SER A 82 -17.84 7.07 -1.85
N ASP A 83 -17.99 7.58 -0.63
CA ASP A 83 -19.19 8.30 -0.20
C ASP A 83 -19.35 9.62 -0.98
N ALA A 84 -18.26 10.39 -1.13
CA ALA A 84 -18.26 11.62 -1.93
C ALA A 84 -18.58 11.36 -3.40
N ASN A 85 -18.03 10.30 -4.00
CA ASN A 85 -18.34 9.95 -5.40
C ASN A 85 -19.80 9.54 -5.58
N LYS A 86 -20.39 8.86 -4.59
CA LYS A 86 -21.81 8.48 -4.64
C LYS A 86 -22.70 9.72 -4.58
N GLU A 87 -22.40 10.68 -3.72
CA GLU A 87 -23.12 11.94 -3.61
C GLU A 87 -23.00 12.77 -4.91
N LEU A 88 -21.78 12.84 -5.47
CA LEU A 88 -21.54 13.53 -6.74
C LEU A 88 -22.33 12.88 -7.88
N ALA A 89 -22.38 11.55 -7.95
CA ALA A 89 -23.16 10.83 -8.96
C ALA A 89 -24.67 11.08 -8.82
N THR A 90 -25.19 11.22 -7.61
CA THR A 90 -26.60 11.57 -7.40
C THR A 90 -26.89 13.00 -7.82
N ALA A 91 -26.02 13.95 -7.45
CA ALA A 91 -26.17 15.35 -7.84
C ALA A 91 -26.11 15.53 -9.36
N HIS A 92 -25.21 14.83 -10.06
CA HIS A 92 -25.17 14.85 -11.52
C HIS A 92 -26.44 14.32 -12.17
N LYS A 93 -27.00 13.22 -11.67
CA LYS A 93 -28.27 12.67 -12.19
C LYS A 93 -29.42 13.64 -12.01
N GLU A 94 -29.48 14.32 -10.86
CA GLU A 94 -30.51 15.32 -10.60
C GLU A 94 -30.35 16.54 -11.53
N GLN A 95 -29.12 17.03 -11.68
CA GLN A 95 -28.82 18.13 -12.60
C GLN A 95 -29.14 17.77 -14.06
N GLU A 96 -28.81 16.55 -14.50
CA GLU A 96 -29.15 16.09 -15.85
C GLU A 96 -30.67 16.02 -16.06
N LYS A 97 -31.41 15.57 -15.05
CA LYS A 97 -32.87 15.57 -15.08
C LYS A 97 -33.43 16.99 -15.20
N GLU A 98 -32.91 17.95 -14.43
CA GLU A 98 -33.31 19.36 -14.52
C GLU A 98 -33.00 19.95 -15.90
N ARG A 99 -31.80 19.68 -16.45
CA ARG A 99 -31.43 20.12 -17.80
C ARG A 99 -32.38 19.56 -18.85
N TYR A 100 -32.66 18.26 -18.78
CA TYR A 100 -33.60 17.62 -19.68
C TYR A 100 -35.00 18.24 -19.60
N GLN A 101 -35.50 18.51 -18.38
CA GLN A 101 -36.79 19.19 -18.18
C GLN A 101 -36.77 20.62 -18.76
N ASN A 102 -35.70 21.38 -18.53
CA ASN A 102 -35.54 22.71 -19.07
C ASN A 102 -35.49 22.69 -20.61
N ASP A 103 -34.78 21.75 -21.22
CA ASP A 103 -34.70 21.61 -22.68
C ASP A 103 -36.08 21.33 -23.29
N ILE A 104 -36.87 20.44 -22.66
CA ILE A 104 -38.26 20.18 -23.06
C ILE A 104 -39.10 21.46 -22.98
N LEU A 105 -39.01 22.20 -21.88
CA LEU A 105 -39.78 23.44 -21.68
C LEU A 105 -39.38 24.52 -22.69
N VAL A 106 -38.09 24.68 -22.97
CA VAL A 106 -37.59 25.62 -23.98
C VAL A 106 -38.10 25.25 -25.37
N ALA A 107 -38.06 23.96 -25.74
CA ALA A 107 -38.60 23.49 -27.01
C ALA A 107 -40.10 23.74 -27.12
N TYR A 108 -40.86 23.47 -26.06
CA TYR A 108 -42.29 23.75 -25.99
C TYR A 108 -42.61 25.24 -26.13
N ILE A 109 -41.91 26.11 -25.40
CA ILE A 109 -42.11 27.57 -25.48
C ILE A 109 -41.86 28.06 -26.89
N LYS A 110 -40.77 27.58 -27.52
CA LYS A 110 -40.43 27.93 -28.90
C LYS A 110 -41.53 27.51 -29.87
N GLU A 111 -42.00 26.26 -29.79
CA GLU A 111 -43.07 25.75 -30.64
C GLU A 111 -44.37 26.54 -30.45
N MET A 112 -44.75 26.85 -29.20
CA MET A 112 -45.94 27.67 -28.92
C MET A 112 -45.80 29.10 -29.43
N GLY A 113 -44.59 29.67 -29.37
CA GLY A 113 -44.29 30.98 -29.94
C GLY A 113 -44.44 31.01 -31.46
N GLU A 114 -44.00 29.97 -32.15
CA GLU A 114 -44.19 29.80 -33.60
C GLU A 114 -45.68 29.67 -33.95
N LEU A 115 -46.42 28.81 -33.23
CA LEU A 115 -47.87 28.66 -33.42
C LEU A 115 -48.65 29.96 -33.15
N LEU A 116 -48.25 30.74 -32.14
CA LEU A 116 -48.84 32.05 -31.86
C LEU A 116 -48.59 33.02 -33.02
N LYS A 117 -47.36 33.06 -33.54
CA LYS A 117 -46.99 33.91 -34.67
C LYS A 117 -47.80 33.57 -35.92
N ASP A 118 -47.97 32.28 -36.21
CA ASP A 118 -48.71 31.81 -37.38
C ASP A 118 -50.22 32.04 -37.29
N ASN A 119 -50.78 32.12 -36.07
CA ASN A 119 -52.21 32.35 -35.84
C ASN A 119 -52.54 33.79 -35.38
N GLY A 120 -51.71 34.77 -35.73
CA GLY A 120 -51.99 36.18 -35.44
C GLY A 120 -52.09 36.52 -33.95
N GLY A 121 -51.36 35.78 -33.11
CA GLY A 121 -51.32 35.97 -31.65
C GLY A 121 -52.40 35.22 -30.88
N SER A 122 -53.22 34.37 -31.52
CA SER A 122 -54.27 33.61 -30.84
C SER A 122 -54.16 32.10 -31.05
N LEU A 123 -54.07 31.34 -29.95
CA LEU A 123 -54.10 29.87 -29.95
C LEU A 123 -55.52 29.28 -29.81
N THR A 124 -56.53 30.13 -29.61
CA THR A 124 -57.91 29.70 -29.33
C THR A 124 -58.91 30.09 -30.41
N SER A 125 -58.52 30.97 -31.34
CA SER A 125 -59.39 31.44 -32.42
C SER A 125 -59.63 30.41 -33.52
N ASN A 126 -58.72 29.43 -33.67
CA ASN A 126 -58.84 28.37 -34.67
C ASN A 126 -58.96 27.00 -33.98
N PRO A 127 -60.08 26.28 -34.13
CA PRO A 127 -60.30 24.99 -33.48
C PRO A 127 -59.28 23.91 -33.91
N VAL A 128 -58.75 24.03 -35.13
CA VAL A 128 -57.74 23.11 -35.69
C VAL A 128 -56.40 23.25 -34.97
N THR A 129 -56.05 24.44 -34.47
CA THR A 129 -54.81 24.69 -33.73
C THR A 129 -55.01 24.59 -32.21
N THR A 130 -56.20 24.92 -31.71
CA THR A 130 -56.52 24.88 -30.27
C THR A 130 -56.41 23.47 -29.68
N THR A 131 -56.91 22.47 -30.41
CA THR A 131 -56.93 21.07 -29.95
C THR A 131 -55.52 20.46 -29.83
N PRO A 132 -54.65 20.50 -30.86
CA PRO A 132 -53.29 19.97 -30.75
C PRO A 132 -52.44 20.75 -29.75
N VAL A 133 -52.64 22.06 -29.60
CA VAL A 133 -51.99 22.87 -28.57
C VAL A 133 -52.32 22.34 -27.18
N ARG A 134 -53.62 22.15 -26.87
CA ARG A 134 -54.03 21.60 -25.57
C ARG A 134 -53.42 20.22 -25.29
N VAL A 135 -53.43 19.32 -26.28
CA VAL A 135 -52.85 17.98 -26.13
C VAL A 135 -51.35 18.05 -25.88
N LYS A 136 -50.62 18.90 -26.62
CA LYS A 136 -49.18 19.11 -26.42
C LYS A 136 -48.88 19.67 -25.04
N THR A 137 -49.58 20.73 -24.62
CA THR A 137 -49.46 21.31 -23.28
C THR A 137 -49.67 20.25 -22.20
N LEU A 138 -50.73 19.43 -22.32
CA LEU A 138 -51.01 18.37 -21.37
C LEU A 138 -49.91 17.29 -21.33
N ASN A 139 -49.38 16.94 -22.50
CA ASN A 139 -48.31 15.95 -22.61
C ASN A 139 -47.00 16.45 -21.99
N ILE A 140 -46.63 17.71 -22.21
CA ILE A 140 -45.45 18.33 -21.58
C ILE A 140 -45.61 18.41 -20.07
N PHE A 141 -46.79 18.79 -19.56
CA PHE A 141 -47.03 18.80 -18.11
C PHE A 141 -46.82 17.42 -17.48
N ARG A 142 -47.28 16.34 -18.13
CA ARG A 142 -47.05 14.96 -17.65
C ARG A 142 -45.59 14.53 -17.68
N GLN A 143 -44.81 15.04 -18.62
CA GLN A 143 -43.37 14.70 -18.74
C GLN A 143 -42.51 15.47 -17.74
N VAL A 144 -42.86 16.73 -17.45
CA VAL A 144 -42.13 17.58 -16.51
C VAL A 144 -42.53 17.28 -15.06
N ASP A 145 -43.80 16.97 -14.82
CA ASP A 145 -44.34 16.63 -13.50
C ASP A 145 -45.16 15.32 -13.57
N PRO A 146 -44.50 14.15 -13.56
CA PRO A 146 -45.16 12.86 -13.68
C PRO A 146 -45.92 12.42 -12.41
N LEU A 147 -45.79 13.16 -11.30
CA LEU A 147 -46.41 12.83 -10.00
C LEU A 147 -47.71 13.62 -9.74
N ARG A 148 -48.11 14.51 -10.65
CA ARG A 148 -49.40 15.21 -10.67
C ARG A 148 -50.39 14.55 -11.63
#